data_AF-A0A137QI63-F1
#
_entry.id   AF-A0A137QI63-F1
#
_cell.length_a   1.000
_cell.length_b   1.000
_cell.length_c   1.000
_cell.angle_alpha   90.00
_cell.angle_beta   90.00
_cell.angle_gamma   90.00
#
_symmetry.space_group_name_H-M   'P 1'
#
loop_
_entity.id
_entity.type
_entity.pdbx_description
1 polymer ?
#
loop_
_entity_poly.entity_id
_entity_poly.type
_entity_poly.pdbx_seq_one_letter_code
_entity_poly.pdbx_strand_id
1 'polypeptide(L)'
;MSAKIEHITVNRFTFCAKHGDELCQACCCDHRMSNNVKIEDELKDVEEFLETEVEERQPLNAYGLGAVAALHTEESFQCEKHKTVDCSTCFDWISIIKQEAEEVEESGRWMSKRNSLQEKLESGVLTAVPVEVGAAFA
;
A
#
# COMPACT_ATOMS: atom_id res chain seq x y z
N MET A 1 -3.29 -22.91 28.83
CA MET A 1 -3.67 -21.54 28.41
C MET A 1 -2.88 -21.28 27.14
N SER A 2 -3.48 -21.42 25.96
CA SER A 2 -2.79 -21.11 24.71
C SER A 2 -2.47 -19.63 24.68
N ALA A 3 -1.20 -19.26 24.53
CA ALA A 3 -0.80 -17.88 24.33
C ALA A 3 -1.56 -17.35 23.10
N LYS A 4 -2.34 -16.29 23.27
CA LYS A 4 -2.96 -15.62 22.13
C LYS A 4 -1.86 -14.83 21.44
N ILE A 5 -1.53 -15.21 20.21
CA ILE A 5 -0.64 -14.42 19.37
C ILE A 5 -1.36 -13.09 19.08
N GLU A 6 -0.79 -11.99 19.57
CA GLU A 6 -1.38 -10.65 19.41
C GLU A 6 -0.86 -9.94 18.16
N HIS A 7 0.39 -10.21 17.80
CA HIS A 7 1.06 -9.66 16.62
C HIS A 7 1.80 -10.76 15.88
N ILE A 8 2.04 -10.53 14.60
CA ILE A 8 2.81 -11.40 13.73
C ILE A 8 3.99 -10.63 13.15
N THR A 9 5.04 -11.34 12.78
CA THR A 9 6.17 -10.76 12.05
C THR A 9 6.22 -11.38 10.66
N VAL A 10 6.26 -10.54 9.62
CA VAL A 10 6.37 -10.96 8.23
C VAL A 10 7.48 -10.15 7.57
N ASN A 11 8.54 -10.84 7.15
CA ASN A 11 9.77 -10.27 6.62
C ASN A 11 10.24 -9.05 7.44
N ARG A 12 10.46 -9.27 8.74
CA ARG A 12 10.90 -8.28 9.73
C ARG A 12 9.89 -7.19 10.10
N PHE A 13 8.74 -7.08 9.46
CA PHE A 13 7.69 -6.10 9.78
C PHE A 13 6.64 -6.69 10.71
N THR A 14 6.06 -5.86 11.57
CA THR A 14 5.10 -6.30 12.60
C THR A 14 3.68 -5.88 12.24
N PHE A 15 2.73 -6.80 12.39
CA PHE A 15 1.33 -6.59 12.05
C PHE A 15 0.39 -7.21 13.09
N CYS A 16 -0.87 -6.80 13.07
CA CYS A 16 -1.93 -7.42 13.86
C CYS A 16 -2.09 -8.90 13.48
N ALA A 17 -2.05 -9.81 14.47
CA ALA A 17 -2.16 -11.24 14.19
C ALA A 17 -3.51 -11.66 13.58
N LYS A 18 -4.58 -10.93 13.90
CA LYS A 18 -5.94 -11.29 13.46
C LYS A 18 -6.27 -10.78 12.07
N HIS A 19 -5.82 -9.57 11.74
CA HIS A 19 -6.25 -8.87 10.52
C HIS A 19 -5.11 -8.61 9.54
N GLY A 20 -3.85 -8.79 9.96
CA GLY A 20 -2.68 -8.53 9.12
C GLY A 20 -2.42 -7.03 8.91
N ASP A 21 -3.25 -6.15 9.48
CA ASP A 21 -3.07 -4.71 9.41
C ASP A 21 -1.91 -4.25 10.30
N GLU A 22 -1.14 -3.32 9.77
CA GLU A 22 -0.15 -2.58 10.54
C GLU A 22 -0.81 -1.58 11.49
N LEU A 23 -1.86 -0.88 11.02
CA LEU A 23 -2.76 -0.06 11.84
C LEU A 23 -4.13 -0.75 11.86
N CYS A 24 -4.41 -1.50 12.92
CA CYS A 24 -5.67 -2.21 13.05
C CYS A 24 -6.64 -1.45 13.95
N GLN A 25 -7.69 -0.87 13.36
CA GLN A 25 -8.75 -0.20 14.13
C GLN A 25 -9.60 -1.20 14.94
N ALA A 26 -9.76 -2.44 14.45
CA ALA A 26 -10.57 -3.45 15.12
C ALA A 26 -9.91 -4.03 16.39
N CYS A 27 -8.58 -4.08 16.41
CA CYS A 27 -7.80 -4.52 17.58
C CYS A 27 -7.15 -3.37 18.35
N CYS A 28 -7.31 -2.13 17.87
CA CYS A 28 -6.69 -0.93 18.43
C CYS A 28 -5.17 -1.03 18.57
N CYS A 29 -4.49 -1.70 17.63
CA CYS A 29 -3.04 -1.77 17.60
C CYS A 29 -2.48 -0.95 16.43
N ASP A 30 -1.35 -0.29 16.69
CA ASP A 30 -0.64 0.54 15.72
C ASP A 30 0.84 0.16 15.75
N HIS A 31 1.29 -0.50 14.69
CA HIS A 31 2.67 -0.92 14.51
C HIS A 31 3.44 -0.03 13.53
N ARG A 32 2.82 1.06 13.02
CA ARG A 32 3.43 1.95 12.02
C ARG A 32 4.73 2.55 12.52
N MET A 33 4.77 3.03 13.76
CA MET A 33 6.00 3.60 14.34
C MET A 33 7.17 2.61 14.30
N SER A 34 6.95 1.36 14.71
CA SER A 34 8.02 0.35 14.76
C SER A 34 8.49 -0.07 13.39
N ASN A 35 7.59 -0.10 12.41
CA ASN A 35 7.94 -0.44 11.04
C ASN A 35 8.56 0.76 10.30
N ASN A 36 8.12 1.99 10.57
CA ASN A 36 8.74 3.22 10.06
C ASN A 36 10.21 3.32 10.43
N VAL A 37 10.57 3.01 11.68
CA VAL A 37 11.99 2.94 12.08
C VAL A 37 12.78 1.93 11.25
N LYS A 38 12.18 0.78 10.89
CA LYS A 38 12.84 -0.23 10.05
C LYS A 38 12.96 0.23 8.60
N ILE A 39 11.93 0.88 8.09
CA ILE A 39 11.90 1.49 6.75
C ILE A 39 13.01 2.55 6.64
N GLU A 40 13.09 3.46 7.60
CA GLU A 40 14.13 4.48 7.67
C GLU A 40 15.52 3.85 7.74
N ASP A 41 15.71 2.78 8.52
CA ASP A 41 17.01 2.10 8.61
C ASP A 41 17.44 1.46 7.28
N GLU A 42 16.51 0.84 6.55
CA GLU A 42 16.78 0.27 5.23
C GLU A 42 16.98 1.33 4.14
N LEU A 43 16.43 2.53 4.33
CA LEU A 43 16.50 3.64 3.38
C LEU A 43 17.62 4.65 3.67
N LYS A 44 18.29 4.60 4.82
CA LYS A 44 19.46 5.45 5.13
C LYS A 44 20.55 5.39 4.05
N ASP A 45 20.62 4.28 3.32
CA ASP A 45 21.59 4.08 2.24
C ASP A 45 21.12 4.62 0.88
N VAL A 46 19.86 5.07 0.77
CA VAL A 46 19.23 5.54 -0.46
C VAL A 46 18.84 7.02 -0.29
N GLU A 47 19.77 7.90 -0.68
CA GLU A 47 19.67 9.38 -0.60
C GLU A 47 18.40 9.96 -1.27
N GLU A 48 17.74 9.16 -2.12
CA GLU A 48 16.58 9.53 -2.94
C GLU A 48 15.23 9.48 -2.19
N PHE A 49 15.14 8.86 -1.01
CA PHE A 49 13.86 8.73 -0.30
C PHE A 49 13.52 9.91 0.64
N LEU A 50 14.41 10.88 0.79
CA LEU A 50 14.21 12.02 1.69
C LEU A 50 13.04 12.95 1.30
N GLU A 51 12.40 12.75 0.14
CA GLU A 51 11.26 13.56 -0.30
C GLU A 51 9.89 12.99 0.10
N THR A 52 9.78 11.70 0.43
CA THR A 52 8.50 11.11 0.88
C THR A 52 8.45 11.04 2.40
N GLU A 53 7.52 11.78 3.02
CA GLU A 53 7.27 11.67 4.46
C GLU A 53 6.77 10.25 4.77
N VAL A 54 7.63 9.41 5.36
CA VAL A 54 7.31 8.04 5.81
C VAL A 54 6.07 8.03 6.73
N GLU A 55 5.76 9.16 7.35
CA GLU A 55 4.60 9.39 8.22
C GLU A 55 3.27 9.50 7.46
N GLU A 56 3.28 9.92 6.19
CA GLU A 56 2.09 10.12 5.36
C GLU A 56 1.70 8.89 4.53
N ARG A 57 2.52 7.82 4.56
CA ARG A 57 2.26 6.60 3.79
C ARG A 57 0.98 5.90 4.23
N GLN A 58 0.42 5.09 3.32
CA GLN A 58 -0.68 4.21 3.68
C GLN A 58 -0.22 3.08 4.64
N PRO A 59 -1.04 2.70 5.63
CA PRO A 59 -0.75 1.54 6.47
C PRO A 59 -0.73 0.25 5.66
N LEU A 60 0.24 -0.61 5.93
CA LEU A 60 0.41 -1.87 5.21
C LEU A 60 -0.55 -2.96 5.72
N ASN A 61 -0.92 -3.90 4.85
CA ASN A 61 -1.64 -5.11 5.22
C ASN A 61 -0.94 -6.37 4.68
N ALA A 62 -0.40 -7.19 5.59
CA ALA A 62 0.34 -8.39 5.23
C ALA A 62 -0.54 -9.48 4.59
N TYR A 63 -1.77 -9.66 5.08
CA TYR A 63 -2.69 -10.67 4.56
C TYR A 63 -3.26 -10.31 3.19
N GLY A 64 -3.50 -9.03 2.93
CA GLY A 64 -3.90 -8.50 1.63
C GLY A 64 -2.82 -8.71 0.57
N LEU A 65 -1.55 -8.78 0.97
CA LEU A 65 -0.41 -9.11 0.11
C LEU A 65 -0.11 -10.63 0.05
N GLY A 66 -0.95 -11.46 0.66
CA GLY A 66 -0.89 -12.92 0.57
C GLY A 66 0.02 -13.58 1.61
N ALA A 67 0.25 -12.96 2.77
CA ALA A 67 0.87 -13.64 3.90
C ALA A 67 -0.06 -14.68 4.52
N VAL A 68 0.43 -15.91 4.65
CA VAL A 68 -0.28 -17.03 5.26
C VAL A 68 0.63 -17.71 6.28
N ALA A 69 0.04 -18.25 7.35
CA ALA A 69 0.80 -18.99 8.35
C ALA A 69 1.52 -20.18 7.70
N ALA A 70 2.81 -20.36 7.99
CA ALA A 70 3.59 -21.45 7.45
C ALA A 70 3.14 -22.78 8.08
N LEU A 71 2.98 -23.82 7.26
CA LEU A 71 2.42 -25.11 7.69
C LEU A 71 3.28 -25.84 8.75
N HIS A 72 4.54 -25.47 8.88
CA HIS A 72 5.52 -26.18 9.71
C HIS A 72 5.96 -25.41 10.97
N THR A 73 5.52 -24.16 11.13
CA THR A 73 5.91 -23.31 12.25
C THR A 73 4.75 -22.42 12.64
N GLU A 74 4.34 -22.47 13.90
CA GLU A 74 3.19 -21.69 14.40
C GLU A 74 3.44 -20.17 14.40
N GLU A 75 4.71 -19.75 14.23
CA GLU A 75 5.12 -18.35 14.41
C GLU A 75 5.67 -17.69 13.14
N SER A 76 5.80 -18.42 12.02
CA SER A 76 6.33 -17.85 10.77
C SER A 76 5.29 -17.77 9.67
N PHE A 77 5.48 -16.79 8.77
CA PHE A 77 4.55 -16.49 7.70
C PHE A 77 5.25 -16.64 6.35
N GLN A 78 4.57 -17.33 5.44
CA GLN A 78 5.02 -17.52 4.07
C GLN A 78 4.10 -16.79 3.11
N CYS A 79 4.61 -16.47 1.92
CA CYS A 79 3.74 -15.96 0.86
C CYS A 79 2.93 -17.09 0.22
N GLU A 80 1.70 -16.80 -0.18
CA GLU A 80 0.82 -17.77 -0.84
C GLU A 80 1.39 -18.27 -2.18
N LYS A 81 2.05 -17.37 -2.93
CA LYS A 81 2.55 -17.64 -4.29
C LYS A 81 3.79 -18.54 -4.30
N HIS A 82 4.83 -18.19 -3.55
CA HIS A 82 6.10 -18.92 -3.55
C HIS A 82 6.21 -19.94 -2.41
N LYS A 83 5.34 -19.87 -1.40
CA LYS A 83 5.40 -20.72 -0.19
C LYS A 83 6.73 -20.62 0.54
N THR A 84 7.39 -19.46 0.40
CA THR A 84 8.65 -19.15 1.07
C THR A 84 8.34 -18.30 2.28
N VAL A 85 8.83 -18.72 3.45
CA VAL A 85 8.79 -17.93 4.69
C VAL A 85 9.56 -16.64 4.46
N ASP A 86 8.97 -15.50 4.85
CA ASP A 86 9.58 -14.18 4.70
C ASP A 86 10.09 -13.91 3.27
N CYS A 87 9.26 -14.24 2.28
CA CYS A 87 9.60 -14.07 0.87
C CYS A 87 9.98 -12.61 0.55
N SER A 88 11.26 -12.37 0.33
CA SER A 88 11.79 -11.03 0.04
C SER A 88 11.25 -10.41 -1.25
N THR A 89 10.72 -11.22 -2.17
CA THR A 89 10.11 -10.73 -3.42
C THR A 89 8.66 -10.31 -3.24
N CYS A 90 7.88 -11.02 -2.42
CA CYS A 90 6.46 -10.70 -2.20
C CYS A 90 6.26 -9.71 -1.06
N PHE A 91 7.17 -9.71 -0.10
CA PHE A 91 7.15 -8.86 1.08
C PHE A 91 8.28 -7.83 1.01
N ASP A 92 8.59 -7.34 -0.19
CA ASP A 92 9.44 -6.17 -0.37
C ASP A 92 8.65 -4.92 0.00
N TRP A 93 8.52 -4.70 1.32
CA TRP A 93 7.72 -3.62 1.88
C TRP A 93 8.17 -2.25 1.37
N ILE A 94 9.47 -2.07 1.15
CA ILE A 94 10.04 -0.81 0.66
C ILE A 94 9.59 -0.55 -0.77
N SER A 95 9.72 -1.53 -1.66
CA SER A 95 9.26 -1.38 -3.05
C SER A 95 7.75 -1.19 -3.14
N ILE A 96 6.98 -1.85 -2.29
CA ILE A 96 5.52 -1.65 -2.21
C ILE A 96 5.19 -0.22 -1.81
N ILE A 97 5.82 0.30 -0.75
CA ILE A 97 5.59 1.68 -0.29
C ILE A 97 5.96 2.69 -1.39
N LYS A 98 7.07 2.47 -2.11
CA LYS A 98 7.48 3.33 -3.24
C LYS A 98 6.41 3.35 -4.34
N GLN A 99 5.95 2.17 -4.74
CA GLN A 99 4.94 2.06 -5.78
C GLN A 99 3.63 2.73 -5.36
N GLU A 100 3.18 2.53 -4.12
CA GLU A 100 1.96 3.19 -3.61
C GLU A 100 2.09 4.72 -3.58
N ALA A 101 3.26 5.25 -3.20
CA ALA A 101 3.51 6.69 -3.21
C ALA A 101 3.42 7.28 -4.63
N GLU A 102 4.03 6.62 -5.61
CA GLU A 102 3.96 7.03 -7.03
C GLU A 102 2.51 7.00 -7.55
N GLU A 103 1.75 5.95 -7.25
CA GLU A 103 0.34 5.82 -7.67
C GLU A 103 -0.56 6.91 -7.06
N VAL A 104 -0.30 7.30 -5.81
CA VAL A 104 -1.01 8.40 -5.13
C VAL A 104 -0.68 9.74 -5.79
N GLU A 105 0.58 10.01 -6.10
CA GLU A 105 0.97 11.24 -6.82
C GLU A 105 0.32 11.34 -8.20
N GLU A 106 0.36 10.26 -8.98
CA GLU A 106 -0.25 10.21 -10.32
C GLU A 106 -1.77 10.43 -10.24
N SER A 107 -2.43 9.77 -9.28
CA SER A 107 -3.86 9.94 -9.04
C SER A 107 -4.21 11.36 -8.63
N GLY A 108 -3.40 11.99 -7.76
CA GLY A 108 -3.56 13.39 -7.37
C GLY A 108 -3.42 14.35 -8.55
N ARG A 109 -2.42 14.13 -9.42
CA ARG A 109 -2.23 14.91 -10.66
C ARG A 109 -3.42 14.75 -11.61
N TRP A 110 -3.92 13.52 -11.79
CA TRP A 110 -5.09 13.25 -12.63
C TRP A 110 -6.34 13.96 -12.11
N MET A 111 -6.62 13.85 -10.81
CA MET A 111 -7.78 14.48 -10.18
C MET A 111 -7.73 16.01 -10.31
N SER A 112 -6.54 16.60 -10.12
CA SER A 112 -6.32 18.04 -10.30
C SER A 112 -6.58 18.50 -11.74
N LYS A 113 -6.09 17.73 -12.72
CA LYS A 113 -6.33 17.99 -14.14
C LYS A 113 -7.80 17.88 -14.50
N ARG A 114 -8.49 16.85 -13.99
CA ARG A 114 -9.94 16.64 -14.20
C ARG A 114 -10.75 17.79 -13.62
N ASN A 115 -10.46 18.20 -12.39
CA ASN A 115 -11.15 19.31 -11.74
C ASN A 115 -10.95 20.63 -12.52
N SER A 116 -9.72 20.91 -12.98
CA SER A 116 -9.44 22.09 -13.82
C SER A 116 -10.22 22.07 -15.15
N LEU A 117 -10.37 20.90 -15.78
CA LEU A 117 -11.19 20.77 -17.00
C LEU A 117 -12.68 20.98 -16.72
N GLN A 118 -13.17 20.47 -15.60
CA GLN A 118 -14.56 20.67 -15.17
C GLN A 118 -14.84 22.15 -14.88
N GLU A 119 -13.97 22.84 -14.15
CA GLU A 119 -14.09 24.29 -13.91
C GLU A 119 -14.07 25.10 -15.22
N LYS A 120 -13.25 24.70 -16.19
CA LYS A 120 -13.20 25.33 -17.52
C LYS A 120 -14.46 25.09 -18.35
N LEU A 121 -15.11 23.94 -18.20
CA LEU A 121 -16.42 23.66 -18.80
C LEU A 121 -17.52 24.49 -18.13
N GLU A 122 -17.52 24.54 -16.80
CA GLU A 122 -18.51 25.30 -16.00
C GLU A 122 -18.40 26.82 -16.21
N SER A 123 -17.19 27.33 -16.40
CA SER A 123 -16.93 28.75 -16.73
C SER A 123 -17.15 29.09 -18.21
N GLY A 124 -17.50 28.12 -19.05
CA GLY A 124 -17.74 28.33 -20.49
C GLY A 124 -16.49 28.63 -21.32
N VAL A 125 -15.29 28.44 -20.75
CA VAL A 125 -13.99 28.59 -21.43
C VAL A 125 -13.72 27.43 -22.39
N LEU A 126 -14.21 26.24 -22.06
CA LEU A 126 -14.22 25.08 -22.93
C LEU A 126 -15.66 24.75 -23.32
N THR A 127 -15.90 24.51 -24.61
CA THR A 127 -17.17 23.95 -25.08
C THR A 127 -17.05 22.43 -25.12
N ALA A 128 -18.05 21.74 -24.59
CA ALA A 128 -18.13 20.29 -24.70
C ALA A 128 -18.17 19.92 -26.19
N VAL A 129 -17.17 19.17 -26.66
CA VAL A 129 -17.17 18.62 -28.01
C VAL A 129 -18.20 17.49 -28.02
N PRO A 130 -19.26 17.56 -28.84
CA PRO A 130 -20.21 16.46 -28.94
C PRO A 130 -19.45 15.22 -29.42
N VAL A 131 -19.54 14.14 -28.64
CA VAL A 131 -19.10 12.82 -29.09
C VAL A 131 -20.06 12.41 -30.19
N GLU A 132 -19.65 12.55 -31.45
CA GLU A 132 -20.40 12.01 -32.57
C GLU A 132 -20.36 10.48 -32.44
N VAL A 133 -21.44 9.93 -31.90
CA VAL A 133 -21.70 8.49 -31.93
C VAL A 133 -21.91 8.16 -33.39
N GLY A 134 -20.85 7.71 -34.07
CA GLY A 134 -20.88 7.29 -35.45
C GLY A 134 -21.99 6.26 -35.62
N ALA A 135 -23.09 6.69 -36.24
CA ALA A 135 -24.13 5.80 -36.72
C ALA A 135 -23.46 4.84 -37.72
N ALA A 136 -23.17 3.62 -37.26
CA ALA A 136 -22.82 2.54 -38.14
C ALA A 136 -24.03 2.29 -39.06
N PHE A 137 -23.83 2.69 -40.32
CA PHE A 137 -24.73 2.51 -41.44
C PHE A 137 -24.94 1.02 -41.74
N ALA A 138 -26.21 0.70 -42.03
CA ALA A 138 -26.73 -0.39 -42.88
C ALA A 138 -26.56 -1.85 -42.43
#